data_AF-A0A6G2KCL3-F1
#
_entry.id   AF-A0A6G2KCL3-F1
#
_cell.length_a   1.000
_cell.length_b   1.000
_cell.length_c   1.000
_cell.angle_alpha   90.00
_cell.angle_beta   90.00
_cell.angle_gamma   90.00
#
_symmetry.space_group_name_H-M   'P 1'
#
loop_
_entity.id
_entity.type
_entity.pdbx_description
1 polymer ?
#
loop_
_entity_poly.entity_id
_entity_poly.type
_entity_poly.pdbx_seq_one_letter_code
_entity_poly.pdbx_strand_id
1 'polypeptide(L)'
;MSGVLTGSTDRDPIEISRRIQDMVMEEPWSVRYVRRIIPVQCVVDTNAGSIIEGIQCIRHHIRDKDTWRVSIKKRNTSISGQEIISGIADIIPNKVSLEYPDIIIHVEILGGITGVAALRPGDVFSLDKTKRSLSED
;
A
#
# COMPACT_ATOMS: atom_id res chain seq x y z
N MET A 1 -8.37 -17.17 -7.11
CA MET A 1 -7.24 -16.55 -6.37
C MET A 1 -7.08 -17.29 -5.06
N SER A 2 -5.94 -17.92 -4.80
CA SER A 2 -5.65 -18.53 -3.49
C SER A 2 -4.67 -17.64 -2.72
N GLY A 3 -4.81 -17.56 -1.40
CA GLY A 3 -3.85 -16.88 -0.52
C GLY A 3 -4.00 -15.35 -0.40
N VAL A 4 -5.14 -14.77 -0.81
CA VAL A 4 -5.47 -13.35 -0.59
C VAL A 4 -6.85 -13.26 0.05
N LEU A 5 -6.97 -12.44 1.10
CA LEU A 5 -8.22 -12.07 1.73
C LEU A 5 -8.37 -10.56 1.63
N THR A 6 -9.58 -10.10 1.32
CA THR A 6 -9.94 -8.68 1.33
C THR A 6 -10.86 -8.41 2.51
N GLY A 7 -10.74 -7.22 3.08
CA GLY A 7 -11.59 -6.75 4.18
C GLY A 7 -11.92 -5.28 3.96
N SER A 8 -13.13 -4.88 4.35
CA SER A 8 -13.58 -3.50 4.30
C SER A 8 -13.72 -2.97 5.72
N THR A 9 -13.46 -1.68 5.90
CA THR A 9 -13.51 -1.00 7.19
C THR A 9 -13.97 0.44 7.00
N ASP A 10 -14.63 0.97 8.03
CA ASP A 10 -15.02 2.38 8.19
C ASP A 10 -13.94 3.21 8.92
N ARG A 11 -12.84 2.59 9.33
CA ARG A 11 -11.69 3.24 9.99
C ARG A 11 -10.54 3.45 9.03
N ASP A 12 -9.52 4.19 9.46
CA ASP A 12 -8.30 4.35 8.68
C ASP A 12 -7.58 2.99 8.54
N PRO A 13 -7.45 2.46 7.30
CA PRO A 13 -6.80 1.18 7.07
C PRO A 13 -5.32 1.19 7.47
N ILE A 14 -4.62 2.33 7.35
CA ILE A 14 -3.21 2.46 7.76
C ILE A 14 -3.10 2.32 9.27
N GLU A 15 -3.98 2.97 10.02
CA GLU A 15 -4.01 2.86 11.49
C GLU A 15 -4.29 1.42 11.93
N ILE A 16 -5.21 0.71 11.27
CA ILE A 16 -5.47 -0.71 11.53
C ILE A 16 -4.22 -1.55 11.32
N SER A 17 -3.52 -1.36 10.21
CA SER A 17 -2.28 -2.09 9.90
C SER A 17 -1.21 -1.88 10.98
N ARG A 18 -1.03 -0.64 11.44
CA ARG A 18 -0.11 -0.29 12.54
C ARG A 18 -0.52 -0.92 13.87
N ARG A 19 -1.80 -0.85 14.26
CA ARG A 19 -2.30 -1.49 15.48
C ARG A 19 -2.09 -2.99 15.48
N ILE A 20 -2.29 -3.65 14.35
CA ILE A 20 -2.00 -5.10 14.23
C ILE A 20 -0.50 -5.37 14.42
N GLN A 21 0.36 -4.48 13.92
CA GLN A 21 1.80 -4.58 14.20
C GLN A 21 2.09 -4.49 15.70
N ASP A 22 1.52 -3.52 16.39
CA ASP A 22 1.69 -3.33 17.84
C ASP A 22 1.19 -4.56 18.62
N MET A 23 0.01 -5.07 18.29
CA MET A 23 -0.55 -6.29 18.89
C MET A 23 0.36 -7.53 18.72
N VAL A 24 1.07 -7.63 17.60
CA VAL A 24 2.00 -8.75 17.37
C VAL A 24 3.34 -8.54 18.09
N MET A 25 3.76 -7.30 18.30
CA MET A 25 4.92 -6.99 19.13
C MET A 25 4.65 -7.32 20.60
N GLU A 26 3.46 -7.00 21.10
CA GLU A 26 3.03 -7.31 22.47
C GLU A 26 2.72 -8.81 22.66
N GLU A 27 1.98 -9.40 21.71
CA GLU A 27 1.55 -10.80 21.74
C GLU A 27 1.90 -11.49 20.42
N PRO A 28 3.11 -12.07 20.27
CA PRO A 28 3.58 -12.65 19.00
C PRO A 28 2.75 -13.80 18.43
N TRP A 29 1.84 -14.35 19.23
CA TRP A 29 0.90 -15.41 18.86
C TRP A 29 -0.47 -14.90 18.41
N SER A 30 -0.77 -13.59 18.53
CA SER A 30 -2.06 -12.99 18.18
C SER A 30 -2.38 -13.11 16.68
N VAL A 31 -1.34 -13.05 15.84
CA VAL A 31 -1.43 -13.24 14.38
C VAL A 31 -0.50 -14.36 13.93
N ARG A 32 -1.08 -15.48 13.49
CA ARG A 32 -0.31 -16.68 13.10
C ARG A 32 -0.30 -16.95 11.59
N TYR A 33 -1.41 -16.67 10.92
CA TYR A 33 -1.63 -17.12 9.54
C TYR A 33 -1.59 -16.00 8.51
N VAL A 34 -1.57 -14.74 8.95
CA VAL A 34 -1.48 -13.59 8.05
C VAL A 34 -0.03 -13.18 7.91
N ARG A 35 0.54 -13.43 6.74
CA ARG A 35 1.94 -13.07 6.44
C ARG A 35 2.13 -11.57 6.25
N ARG A 36 1.17 -10.89 5.62
CA ARG A 36 1.25 -9.48 5.25
C ARG A 36 -0.15 -8.86 5.22
N ILE A 37 -0.28 -7.63 5.71
CA ILE A 37 -1.49 -6.81 5.56
C ILE A 37 -1.08 -5.53 4.86
N ILE A 38 -1.73 -5.26 3.73
CA ILE A 38 -1.47 -4.07 2.92
C ILE A 38 -2.69 -3.17 3.08
N PRO A 39 -2.57 -2.04 3.80
CA PRO A 39 -3.68 -1.09 3.88
C PRO A 39 -3.91 -0.44 2.52
N VAL A 40 -5.17 -0.37 2.10
CA VAL A 40 -5.61 0.32 0.88
C VAL A 40 -6.63 1.39 1.25
N GLN A 41 -6.44 2.60 0.75
CA GLN A 41 -7.23 3.78 1.14
C GLN A 41 -8.40 4.03 0.19
N CYS A 42 -8.27 3.62 -1.07
CA CYS A 42 -9.33 3.71 -2.07
C CYS A 42 -9.35 2.43 -2.90
N VAL A 43 -10.53 1.99 -3.32
CA VAL A 43 -10.73 0.85 -4.22
C VAL A 43 -11.45 1.36 -5.47
N VAL A 44 -10.88 1.05 -6.62
CA VAL A 44 -11.35 1.52 -7.93
C VAL A 44 -11.36 0.38 -8.94
N ASP A 45 -12.00 0.59 -10.08
CA ASP A 45 -11.93 -0.34 -11.21
C ASP A 45 -10.50 -0.40 -11.79
N THR A 46 -10.11 -1.56 -12.30
CA THR A 46 -8.78 -1.75 -12.92
C THR A 46 -8.73 -1.15 -14.33
N ASN A 47 -8.49 0.16 -14.38
CA ASN A 47 -8.07 0.88 -15.60
C ASN A 47 -7.20 2.08 -15.20
N ALA A 48 -6.40 2.61 -16.13
CA ALA A 48 -5.45 3.66 -15.81
C ALA A 48 -6.16 4.92 -15.27
N GLY A 49 -7.24 5.37 -15.91
CA GLY A 49 -8.00 6.56 -15.49
C GLY A 49 -8.50 6.48 -14.05
N SER A 50 -9.22 5.41 -13.71
CA SER A 50 -9.77 5.22 -12.35
C SER A 50 -8.66 5.08 -11.29
N ILE A 51 -7.52 4.48 -11.63
CA ILE A 51 -6.36 4.42 -10.72
C ILE A 51 -5.80 5.82 -10.44
N ILE A 52 -5.65 6.66 -11.48
CA ILE A 52 -5.18 8.05 -11.31
C ILE A 52 -6.17 8.86 -10.48
N GLU A 53 -7.46 8.73 -10.73
CA GLU A 53 -8.52 9.39 -9.94
C GLU A 53 -8.46 8.97 -8.46
N GLY A 54 -8.34 7.67 -8.18
CA GLY A 54 -8.20 7.15 -6.82
C GLY A 54 -6.98 7.70 -6.09
N ILE A 55 -5.85 7.86 -6.80
CA ILE A 55 -4.63 8.46 -6.26
C ILE A 55 -4.83 9.96 -5.98
N GLN A 56 -5.54 10.67 -6.86
CA GLN A 56 -5.87 12.08 -6.68
C GLN A 56 -6.72 12.29 -5.41
N CYS A 57 -7.67 11.39 -5.11
CA CYS A 57 -8.48 11.44 -3.89
C CYS A 57 -7.65 11.36 -2.60
N ILE A 58 -6.56 10.58 -2.61
CA ILE A 58 -5.68 10.37 -1.45
C ILE A 58 -4.43 11.25 -1.47
N ARG A 59 -4.30 12.16 -2.43
CA ARG A 59 -3.14 13.06 -2.60
C ARG A 59 -2.84 13.89 -1.35
N HIS A 60 -3.85 14.20 -0.54
CA HIS A 60 -3.68 14.97 0.70
C HIS A 60 -2.79 14.27 1.75
N HIS A 61 -2.50 12.97 1.59
CA HIS A 61 -1.51 12.25 2.40
C HIS A 61 -0.05 12.53 1.99
N ILE A 62 0.18 13.15 0.84
CA ILE A 62 1.49 13.48 0.27
C ILE A 62 1.77 14.96 0.53
N ARG A 63 2.80 15.25 1.34
CA ARG A 63 3.22 16.62 1.65
C ARG A 63 4.10 17.16 0.54
N ASP A 64 4.16 18.48 0.37
CA ASP A 64 4.92 19.14 -0.72
C ASP A 64 6.42 18.76 -0.79
N LYS A 65 7.02 18.39 0.35
CA LYS A 65 8.44 18.00 0.44
C LYS A 65 8.67 16.49 0.44
N ASP A 66 7.61 15.68 0.52
CA ASP A 66 7.77 14.23 0.50
C ASP A 66 8.36 13.80 -0.86
N THR A 67 9.29 12.86 -0.82
CA THR A 67 9.72 12.11 -2.00
C THR A 67 8.87 10.85 -2.18
N TRP A 68 8.75 10.36 -3.41
CA TRP A 68 7.89 9.19 -3.65
C TRP A 68 8.46 8.17 -4.64
N ARG A 69 7.92 6.95 -4.57
CA ARG A 69 8.02 5.93 -5.60
C ARG A 69 6.68 5.23 -5.79
N VAL A 70 6.51 4.59 -6.94
CA VAL A 70 5.35 3.72 -7.21
C VAL A 70 5.71 2.27 -6.99
N SER A 71 4.80 1.52 -6.35
CA SER A 71 4.86 0.07 -6.23
C SER A 71 3.58 -0.55 -6.79
N ILE A 72 3.70 -1.24 -7.92
CA ILE A 72 2.56 -1.92 -8.55
C ILE A 72 2.68 -3.42 -8.30
N LYS A 73 1.61 -4.02 -7.77
CA LYS A 73 1.45 -5.46 -7.60
C LYS A 73 0.28 -5.91 -8.45
N LYS A 74 0.54 -6.84 -9.37
CA LYS A 74 -0.45 -7.31 -10.35
C LYS A 74 -0.81 -8.77 -10.09
N ARG A 75 -2.11 -9.04 -10.02
CA ARG A 75 -2.66 -10.40 -10.10
C ARG A 75 -3.75 -10.43 -11.17
N ASN A 76 -3.65 -11.37 -12.11
CA ASN A 76 -4.66 -11.64 -13.13
C ASN A 76 -5.09 -10.40 -13.96
N THR A 77 -4.14 -9.61 -14.46
CA THR A 77 -4.41 -8.42 -15.27
C THR A 77 -3.34 -8.23 -16.35
N SER A 78 -3.70 -7.59 -17.47
CA SER A 78 -2.81 -7.23 -18.57
C SER A 78 -2.44 -5.74 -18.61
N ILE A 79 -2.97 -4.91 -17.69
CA ILE A 79 -2.76 -3.46 -17.69
C ILE A 79 -1.28 -3.09 -17.67
N SER A 80 -0.88 -2.05 -18.41
CA SER A 80 0.51 -1.60 -18.48
C SER A 80 0.94 -0.94 -17.16
N GLY A 81 2.10 -1.35 -16.64
CA GLY A 81 2.64 -0.70 -15.43
C GLY A 81 3.19 0.69 -15.73
N GLN A 82 3.74 0.86 -16.93
CA GLN A 82 4.32 2.11 -17.39
C GLN A 82 3.24 3.18 -17.58
N GLU A 83 2.08 2.81 -18.13
CA GLU A 83 0.94 3.72 -18.28
C GLU A 83 0.49 4.28 -16.92
N ILE A 84 0.35 3.41 -15.92
CA ILE A 84 0.03 3.82 -14.54
C ILE A 84 1.12 4.74 -13.99
N ILE A 85 2.40 4.38 -14.13
CA ILE A 85 3.52 5.19 -13.61
C ILE A 85 3.54 6.58 -14.24
N SER A 86 3.39 6.68 -15.57
CA SER A 86 3.37 7.97 -16.27
C SER A 86 2.21 8.84 -15.80
N GLY A 87 0.99 8.29 -15.74
CA GLY A 87 -0.17 9.05 -15.28
C GLY A 87 -0.04 9.55 -13.84
N ILE A 88 0.63 8.79 -12.96
CA ILE A 88 0.90 9.22 -11.58
C ILE A 88 1.94 10.35 -11.55
N ALA A 89 2.99 10.25 -12.36
CA ALA A 89 4.03 11.27 -12.43
C ALA A 89 3.50 12.63 -12.90
N ASP A 90 2.48 12.62 -13.78
CA ASP A 90 1.84 13.84 -14.27
C ASP A 90 1.04 14.59 -13.19
N ILE A 91 0.49 13.88 -12.20
CA ILE A 91 -0.34 14.49 -11.15
C ILE A 91 0.42 14.78 -9.85
N ILE A 92 1.60 14.21 -9.63
CA ILE A 92 2.39 14.38 -8.41
C ILE A 92 3.74 15.04 -8.75
N PRO A 93 3.89 16.36 -8.52
CA PRO A 93 5.09 17.11 -8.90
C PRO A 93 6.29 16.87 -7.96
N ASN A 94 6.08 16.17 -6.85
CA ASN A 94 7.10 15.84 -5.86
C ASN A 94 8.27 15.05 -6.48
N LYS A 95 9.45 15.17 -5.85
CA LYS A 95 10.66 14.47 -6.31
C LYS A 95 10.51 12.95 -6.19
N VAL A 96 10.89 12.23 -7.25
CA VAL A 96 10.97 10.76 -7.22
C VAL A 96 12.22 10.31 -6.46
N SER A 97 12.06 9.33 -5.56
CA SER A 97 13.14 8.65 -4.86
C SER A 97 12.87 7.15 -4.85
N LEU A 98 13.60 6.39 -5.68
CA LEU A 98 13.38 4.96 -5.83
C LEU A 98 13.92 4.14 -4.64
N GLU A 99 14.99 4.62 -4.01
CA GLU A 99 15.71 3.93 -2.96
C GLU A 99 15.19 4.31 -1.56
N TYR A 100 15.01 5.61 -1.31
CA TYR A 100 14.60 6.16 -0.01
C TYR A 100 13.39 7.10 -0.17
N PRO A 101 12.20 6.57 -0.46
CA PRO A 101 10.99 7.38 -0.55
C PRO A 101 10.41 7.70 0.82
N ASP A 102 9.83 8.90 0.95
CA ASP A 102 8.96 9.23 2.09
C ASP A 102 7.57 8.59 1.93
N ILE A 103 7.12 8.45 0.68
CA ILE A 103 5.82 7.88 0.29
C ILE A 103 5.99 6.78 -0.77
N ILE A 104 5.30 5.67 -0.56
CA ILE A 104 5.12 4.57 -1.49
C ILE A 104 3.68 4.65 -1.99
N ILE A 105 3.50 5.05 -3.24
CA ILE A 105 2.21 4.95 -3.92
C ILE A 105 2.02 3.49 -4.29
N HIS A 106 1.23 2.79 -3.49
CA HIS A 106 0.96 1.37 -3.64
C HIS A 106 -0.28 1.16 -4.49
N VAL A 107 -0.16 0.34 -5.53
CA VAL A 107 -1.23 -0.04 -6.45
C VAL A 107 -1.34 -1.57 -6.43
N GLU A 108 -2.35 -2.10 -5.75
CA GLU A 108 -2.62 -3.53 -5.61
C GLU A 108 -3.77 -3.94 -6.55
N ILE A 109 -3.43 -4.60 -7.65
CA ILE A 109 -4.39 -5.00 -8.69
C ILE A 109 -4.78 -6.46 -8.48
N LEU A 110 -6.08 -6.70 -8.28
CA LEU A 110 -6.70 -8.02 -8.11
C LEU A 110 -7.76 -8.23 -9.20
N GLY A 111 -7.33 -8.62 -10.40
CA GLY A 111 -8.23 -8.76 -11.55
C GLY A 111 -8.87 -7.42 -11.91
N GLY A 112 -10.21 -7.36 -11.87
CA GLY A 112 -11.00 -6.19 -12.24
C GLY A 112 -11.04 -5.06 -11.19
N ILE A 113 -10.55 -5.29 -9.97
CA ILE A 113 -10.50 -4.29 -8.91
C ILE A 113 -9.05 -3.93 -8.56
N THR A 114 -8.83 -2.67 -8.19
CA THR A 114 -7.52 -2.14 -7.78
C THR A 114 -7.64 -1.36 -6.47
N GLY A 115 -6.82 -1.70 -5.48
CA GLY A 115 -6.63 -0.89 -4.28
C GLY A 115 -5.46 0.07 -4.45
N VAL A 116 -5.65 1.33 -4.08
CA VAL A 116 -4.60 2.36 -4.09
C VAL A 116 -4.38 2.93 -2.69
N ALA A 117 -3.12 3.26 -2.38
CA ALA A 117 -2.73 3.89 -1.13
C ALA A 117 -1.46 4.72 -1.25
N ALA A 118 -1.35 5.76 -0.42
CA ALA A 118 -0.13 6.53 -0.19
C ALA A 118 0.46 6.12 1.16
N LEU A 119 1.41 5.18 1.13
CA LEU A 119 1.94 4.53 2.33
C LEU A 119 3.31 5.07 2.71
N ARG A 120 3.59 5.21 4.00
CA ARG A 120 4.96 5.45 4.49
C ARG A 120 5.71 4.13 4.68
N PRO A 121 7.05 4.15 4.68
CA PRO A 121 7.83 3.00 5.10
C PRO A 121 7.37 2.53 6.50
N GLY A 122 6.99 1.26 6.61
CA GLY A 122 6.47 0.66 7.85
C GLY A 122 4.95 0.48 7.91
N ASP A 123 4.16 1.17 7.07
CA ASP A 123 2.69 1.07 7.13
C ASP A 123 2.15 -0.30 6.71
N VAL A 124 2.94 -1.06 5.97
CA VAL A 124 2.59 -2.41 5.54
C VAL A 124 3.07 -3.41 6.59
N PHE A 125 2.12 -3.99 7.33
CA PHE A 125 2.42 -5.07 8.26
C PHE A 125 3.01 -6.29 7.55
N SER A 126 4.07 -6.85 8.12
CA SER A 126 4.75 -8.04 7.61
C SER A 126 5.22 -8.88 8.79
N LEU A 127 4.61 -10.05 8.99
CA LEU A 127 4.88 -10.93 10.14
C LEU A 127 6.38 -11.25 10.29
N ASP A 128 7.05 -11.57 9.18
CA ASP A 128 8.48 -11.90 9.17
C ASP A 128 9.36 -10.72 9.64
N LYS A 129 8.95 -9.48 9.34
CA LYS A 129 9.69 -8.28 9.75
C LYS A 129 9.43 -7.94 11.20
N THR A 130 8.16 -7.97 11.61
CA THR A 130 7.73 -7.70 12.99
C THR A 130 8.33 -8.72 13.98
N LYS A 131 8.47 -9.99 13.59
CA LYS A 131 9.12 -10.99 14.46
C LYS A 131 10.64 -10.87 14.52
N ARG A 132 11.29 -10.38 13.47
CA ARG A 132 12.76 -10.15 13.49
C ARG A 132 13.13 -9.00 14.42
N SER A 133 12.34 -7.92 14.45
CA SER A 133 12.57 -6.84 15.40
C SER A 133 12.50 -7.30 16.86
N LEU A 134 11.67 -8.31 17.18
CA LEU A 134 11.61 -8.89 18.54
C LEU A 134 12.84 -9.70 18.94
N SER A 135 13.68 -10.13 17.99
CA SER A 135 14.89 -10.92 18.26
C SER A 135 16.18 -10.09 18.27
N GLU A 136 16.08 -8.80 17.93
CA GLU A 136 17.21 -7.86 17.91
C GLU A 136 17.26 -6.96 19.17
N ASP A 137 16.29 -7.12 20.08
CA ASP A 137 16.23 -6.54 21.43
C ASP A 137 16.65 -7.56 22.50
#